data_AF-A0A2N4YTT9-F1
#
_entry.id   AF-A0A2N4YTT9-F1
#
_cell.length_a   1.000
_cell.length_b   1.000
_cell.length_c   1.000
_cell.angle_alpha   90.00
_cell.angle_beta   90.00
_cell.angle_gamma   90.00
#
_symmetry.space_group_name_H-M   'P 1'
#
loop_
_entity.id
_entity.type
_entity.pdbx_description
1 polymer ?
#
loop_
_entity_poly.entity_id
_entity_poly.type
_entity_poly.pdbx_seq_one_letter_code
_entity_poly.pdbx_strand_id
1 'polypeptide(L)'
;TWIAHPGLADTAMAVFNRVLGDKPNQLSVTRSADAPITAEQLLAPCEGERTEAGMRANIRVAVQYIEAWISGNGCVPIYGLMEDAATAEISRTSIWQWIHHQKTLNDGTPVTKALFRQWLAEELMVIQEELGEHRFSHGRFDDAARLMEQITTSDELIDFLTLPGYRLLA
;
A
#
# COMPACT_ATOMS: atom_id res chain seq x y z
N THR A 1 -17.92 6.53 -8.28
CA THR A 1 -16.70 5.70 -8.40
C THR A 1 -15.52 6.60 -8.70
N TRP A 2 -14.28 6.12 -8.54
CA TRP A 2 -13.06 6.89 -8.84
C TRP A 2 -12.19 6.16 -9.88
N ILE A 3 -11.39 6.94 -10.61
CA ILE A 3 -10.32 6.48 -11.52
C ILE A 3 -9.08 7.34 -11.26
N ALA A 4 -7.88 6.78 -11.46
CA ALA A 4 -6.61 7.49 -11.32
C ALA A 4 -5.92 7.79 -12.67
N HIS A 5 -6.47 7.29 -13.78
CA HIS A 5 -5.91 7.50 -15.12
C HIS A 5 -7.02 7.82 -16.15
N PRO A 6 -6.86 8.85 -17.01
CA PRO A 6 -7.87 9.24 -18.00
C PRO A 6 -8.27 8.12 -18.96
N GLY A 7 -7.36 7.20 -19.27
CA GLY A 7 -7.64 6.04 -20.14
C GLY A 7 -8.69 5.07 -19.59
N LEU A 8 -9.09 5.19 -18.32
CA LEU A 8 -10.19 4.40 -17.74
C LEU A 8 -11.54 5.13 -17.75
N ALA A 9 -11.59 6.39 -18.22
CA ALA A 9 -12.78 7.22 -18.17
C ALA A 9 -13.96 6.60 -18.94
N ASP A 10 -13.76 6.25 -20.20
CA ASP A 10 -14.83 5.70 -21.05
C ASP A 10 -15.36 4.37 -20.49
N THR A 11 -14.48 3.52 -19.98
CA THR A 11 -14.85 2.24 -19.35
C THR A 11 -15.69 2.46 -18.10
N ALA A 12 -15.26 3.34 -17.19
CA ALA A 12 -16.00 3.65 -15.96
C ALA A 12 -17.34 4.31 -16.28
N MET A 13 -17.36 5.25 -17.23
CA MET A 13 -18.56 5.93 -17.70
C MET A 13 -19.56 4.96 -18.32
N ALA A 14 -19.10 3.99 -19.12
CA ALA A 14 -19.99 2.99 -19.73
C ALA A 14 -20.75 2.16 -18.69
N VAL A 15 -20.11 1.81 -17.56
CA VAL A 15 -20.76 1.09 -16.46
C VAL A 15 -21.85 1.96 -15.82
N PHE A 16 -21.53 3.22 -15.50
CA PHE A 16 -22.48 4.14 -14.88
C PHE A 16 -23.63 4.49 -15.81
N ASN A 17 -23.37 4.80 -17.08
CA ASN A 17 -24.39 5.09 -18.09
C ASN A 17 -25.38 3.94 -18.24
N ARG A 18 -24.88 2.69 -18.26
CA ARG A 18 -25.73 1.50 -18.35
C ARG A 18 -26.64 1.32 -17.14
N VAL A 19 -26.16 1.59 -15.93
CA VAL A 19 -26.91 1.37 -14.68
C VAL A 19 -27.82 2.55 -14.33
N LEU A 20 -27.38 3.78 -14.60
CA LEU A 20 -28.14 5.00 -14.32
C LEU A 20 -29.25 5.26 -15.34
N GLY A 21 -29.06 4.87 -16.60
CA GLY A 21 -29.92 5.29 -17.69
C GLY A 21 -29.94 6.82 -17.80
N ASP A 22 -31.13 7.41 -17.81
CA ASP A 22 -31.31 8.86 -17.90
C ASP A 22 -31.14 9.60 -16.55
N LYS A 23 -30.91 8.87 -15.44
CA LYS A 23 -30.82 9.49 -14.11
C LYS A 23 -29.44 10.11 -13.89
N PRO A 24 -29.34 11.32 -13.29
CA PRO A 24 -28.05 11.94 -13.01
C PRO A 24 -27.32 11.31 -11.81
N ASN A 25 -28.02 10.56 -10.95
CA ASN A 25 -27.48 9.88 -9.77
C ASN A 25 -28.46 8.82 -9.23
N GLN A 26 -28.10 8.14 -8.15
CA GLN A 26 -28.93 7.14 -7.46
C GLN A 26 -29.46 7.61 -6.09
N LEU A 27 -29.69 8.92 -5.87
CA LEU A 27 -30.18 9.43 -4.58
C LEU A 27 -31.53 8.82 -4.15
N SER A 28 -32.32 8.29 -5.09
CA SER A 28 -33.57 7.59 -4.82
C SER A 28 -33.38 6.18 -4.23
N VAL A 29 -32.16 5.63 -4.23
CA VAL A 29 -31.86 4.28 -3.70
C VAL A 29 -31.67 4.38 -2.19
N THR A 30 -32.72 4.10 -1.43
CA THR A 30 -32.74 4.27 0.04
C THR A 30 -32.13 3.12 0.81
N ARG A 31 -32.07 1.92 0.21
CA ARG A 31 -31.68 0.68 0.87
C ARG A 31 -32.49 0.35 2.13
N SER A 32 -33.75 0.80 2.20
CA SER A 32 -34.60 0.66 3.41
C SER A 32 -34.97 -0.78 3.80
N ALA A 33 -34.68 -1.75 2.94
CA ALA A 33 -34.86 -3.17 3.23
C ALA A 33 -33.64 -3.80 3.91
N ASP A 34 -32.51 -3.10 3.99
CA ASP A 34 -31.31 -3.59 4.68
C ASP A 34 -31.57 -3.63 6.19
N ALA A 35 -31.10 -4.69 6.85
CA ALA A 35 -31.07 -4.73 8.31
C ALA A 35 -30.08 -3.68 8.85
N PRO A 36 -30.24 -3.22 10.11
CA PRO A 36 -29.25 -2.32 10.72
C PRO A 36 -27.85 -2.92 10.67
N ILE A 37 -26.89 -2.16 10.14
CA ILE A 37 -25.48 -2.55 10.15
C ILE A 37 -24.92 -2.34 11.55
N THR A 38 -24.30 -3.36 12.12
CA THR A 38 -23.78 -3.33 13.50
C THR A 38 -22.28 -3.06 13.54
N ALA A 39 -21.78 -2.59 14.69
CA ALA A 39 -20.34 -2.44 14.91
C ALA A 39 -19.59 -3.77 14.77
N GLU A 40 -20.21 -4.89 15.19
CA GLU A 40 -19.66 -6.23 15.03
C GLU A 40 -19.41 -6.57 13.56
N GLN A 41 -20.37 -6.26 12.68
CA GLN A 41 -20.21 -6.48 11.24
C GLN A 41 -19.09 -5.62 10.63
N LEU A 42 -18.94 -4.38 11.09
CA LEU A 42 -17.91 -3.45 10.59
C LEU A 42 -16.50 -3.79 11.10
N LEU A 43 -16.40 -4.45 12.27
CA LEU A 43 -15.12 -4.80 12.91
C LEU A 43 -14.69 -6.25 12.68
N ALA A 44 -15.54 -7.07 12.05
CA ALA A 44 -15.20 -8.45 11.71
C ALA A 44 -14.03 -8.48 10.70
N PRO A 45 -12.87 -9.07 11.04
CA PRO A 45 -11.78 -9.22 10.09
C PRO A 45 -12.20 -10.18 8.97
N CYS A 46 -11.81 -9.88 7.74
CA CYS A 46 -12.04 -10.78 6.62
C CYS A 46 -11.12 -12.02 6.69
N GLU A 47 -11.56 -13.12 6.08
CA GLU A 47 -10.72 -14.30 5.88
C GLU A 47 -9.62 -14.02 4.84
N GLY A 48 -8.51 -14.75 4.92
CA GLY A 48 -7.39 -14.63 4.00
C GLY A 48 -6.06 -15.10 4.61
N GLU A 49 -5.08 -15.32 3.74
CA GLU A 49 -3.75 -15.78 4.13
C GLU A 49 -2.74 -14.63 4.24
N ARG A 50 -1.73 -14.82 5.11
CA ARG A 50 -0.53 -13.99 5.16
C ARG A 50 0.56 -14.72 4.40
N THR A 51 0.95 -14.24 3.23
CA THR A 51 1.90 -14.94 2.36
C THR A 51 3.22 -14.19 2.26
N GLU A 52 4.32 -14.93 2.04
CA GLU A 52 5.63 -14.33 1.74
C GLU A 52 5.56 -13.42 0.51
N ALA A 53 4.91 -13.90 -0.57
CA ALA A 53 4.73 -13.12 -1.79
C ALA A 53 4.04 -11.77 -1.54
N GLY A 54 3.00 -11.74 -0.69
CA GLY A 54 2.32 -10.52 -0.29
C GLY A 54 3.20 -9.59 0.53
N MET A 55 3.99 -10.12 1.46
CA MET A 55 4.94 -9.32 2.24
C MET A 55 6.03 -8.69 1.38
N ARG A 56 6.63 -9.47 0.48
CA ARG A 56 7.67 -8.98 -0.45
C ARG A 56 7.11 -7.92 -1.41
N ALA A 57 5.90 -8.12 -1.93
CA ALA A 57 5.21 -7.11 -2.73
C ALA A 57 4.98 -5.81 -1.94
N ASN A 58 4.52 -5.90 -0.69
CA ASN A 58 4.37 -4.74 0.20
C ASN A 58 5.69 -3.98 0.37
N ILE A 59 6.80 -4.69 0.56
CA ILE A 59 8.13 -4.09 0.68
C ILE A 59 8.49 -3.35 -0.61
N ARG A 60 8.39 -4.00 -1.78
CA ARG A 60 8.78 -3.38 -3.06
C ARG A 60 7.98 -2.14 -3.39
N VAL A 61 6.65 -2.20 -3.21
CA VAL A 61 5.76 -1.08 -3.51
C VAL A 61 5.99 0.08 -2.54
N ALA A 62 6.08 -0.19 -1.24
CA ALA A 62 6.28 0.87 -0.25
C ALA A 62 7.65 1.57 -0.41
N VAL A 63 8.72 0.83 -0.68
CA VAL A 63 10.06 1.41 -0.89
C VAL A 63 10.10 2.29 -2.14
N GLN A 64 9.56 1.82 -3.26
CA GLN A 64 9.50 2.61 -4.50
C GLN A 64 8.62 3.86 -4.33
N TYR A 65 7.48 3.74 -3.63
CA TYR A 65 6.63 4.88 -3.33
C TYR A 65 7.37 5.91 -2.45
N ILE A 66 8.01 5.46 -1.36
CA ILE A 66 8.73 6.35 -0.45
C ILE A 66 9.86 7.06 -1.20
N GLU A 67 10.62 6.35 -2.06
CA GLU A 67 11.70 6.94 -2.86
C GLU A 67 11.22 8.07 -3.76
N ALA A 68 10.10 7.86 -4.45
CA ALA A 68 9.49 8.89 -5.30
C ALA A 68 8.97 10.06 -4.46
N TRP A 69 8.33 9.77 -3.32
CA TRP A 69 7.75 10.78 -2.43
C TRP A 69 8.81 11.71 -1.83
N ILE A 70 9.91 11.17 -1.31
CA ILE A 70 11.04 11.97 -0.79
C ILE A 70 11.84 12.66 -1.90
N SER A 71 11.56 12.32 -3.16
CA SER A 71 12.05 13.00 -4.35
C SER A 71 11.05 14.02 -4.90
N GLY A 72 9.93 14.25 -4.21
CA GLY A 72 8.92 15.27 -4.52
C GLY A 72 7.74 14.80 -5.37
N ASN A 73 7.61 13.50 -5.65
CA ASN A 73 6.46 12.95 -6.37
C ASN A 73 5.61 12.00 -5.50
N GLY A 74 4.40 12.43 -5.16
CA GLY A 74 3.45 11.62 -4.38
C GLY A 74 2.40 10.85 -5.19
N CYS A 75 2.47 10.88 -6.52
CA CYS A 75 1.58 10.15 -7.42
C CYS A 75 2.44 9.26 -8.34
N VAL A 76 2.58 7.99 -7.96
CA VAL A 76 3.70 7.16 -8.40
C VAL A 76 3.20 5.96 -9.19
N PRO A 77 3.57 5.82 -10.48
CA PRO A 77 3.24 4.61 -11.24
C PRO A 77 4.14 3.45 -10.79
N ILE A 78 3.56 2.42 -10.16
CA ILE A 78 4.28 1.22 -9.70
C ILE A 78 3.52 -0.01 -10.20
N TYR A 79 4.19 -0.91 -10.92
CA TYR A 79 3.62 -2.14 -11.49
C TYR A 79 2.27 -1.96 -12.24
N GLY A 80 2.10 -0.83 -12.92
CA GLY A 80 0.91 -0.51 -13.70
C GLY A 80 -0.25 0.11 -12.92
N LEU A 81 -0.07 0.38 -11.63
CA LEU A 81 -1.02 1.09 -10.77
C LEU A 81 -0.50 2.49 -10.45
N MET A 82 -1.43 3.43 -10.22
CA MET A 82 -1.10 4.79 -9.78
C MET A 82 -1.23 4.84 -8.26
N GLU A 83 -0.10 4.73 -7.58
CA GLU A 83 -0.02 4.61 -6.13
C GLU A 83 0.08 5.97 -5.45
N ASP A 84 -0.56 6.09 -4.29
CA ASP A 84 -0.47 7.22 -3.37
C ASP A 84 0.04 6.78 -1.97
N ALA A 85 0.05 7.71 -1.01
CA ALA A 85 0.58 7.45 0.32
C ALA A 85 -0.14 6.30 1.04
N ALA A 86 -1.44 6.12 0.79
CA ALA A 86 -2.22 5.10 1.47
C ALA A 86 -1.73 3.69 1.12
N THR A 87 -1.22 3.47 -0.09
CA THR A 87 -0.61 2.19 -0.48
C THR A 87 0.62 1.87 0.37
N ALA A 88 1.54 2.82 0.53
CA ALA A 88 2.70 2.62 1.40
C ALA A 88 2.31 2.47 2.88
N GLU A 89 1.28 3.19 3.34
CA GLU A 89 0.77 3.10 4.71
C GLU A 89 0.20 1.70 5.03
N ILE A 90 -0.64 1.14 4.15
CA ILE A 90 -1.18 -0.20 4.40
C ILE A 90 -0.09 -1.27 4.32
N SER A 91 0.86 -1.13 3.39
CA SER A 91 1.99 -2.05 3.25
C SER A 91 2.85 -2.10 4.52
N ARG A 92 3.29 -0.95 5.05
CA ARG A 92 4.12 -0.92 6.28
C ARG A 92 3.33 -1.32 7.53
N THR A 93 2.07 -0.90 7.64
CA THR A 93 1.25 -1.14 8.84
C THR A 93 0.86 -2.61 8.96
N SER A 94 0.57 -3.28 7.84
CA SER A 94 0.30 -4.72 7.82
C SER A 94 1.50 -5.53 8.32
N ILE A 95 2.71 -5.21 7.83
CA ILE A 95 3.94 -5.87 8.28
C ILE A 95 4.19 -5.59 9.78
N TRP A 96 4.04 -4.34 10.21
CA TRP A 96 4.16 -3.97 11.62
C TRP A 96 3.21 -4.80 12.49
N GLN A 97 1.94 -4.96 12.09
CA GLN A 97 0.95 -5.75 12.82
C GLN A 97 1.35 -7.22 12.94
N TRP A 98 1.90 -7.81 11.88
CA TRP A 98 2.34 -9.21 11.89
C TRP A 98 3.53 -9.41 12.84
N ILE A 99 4.48 -8.48 12.86
CA ILE A 99 5.60 -8.47 13.81
C ILE A 99 5.07 -8.31 15.25
N HIS A 100 4.23 -7.31 15.49
CA HIS A 100 3.73 -6.96 16.82
C HIS A 100 2.97 -8.11 17.48
N HIS A 101 2.10 -8.79 16.72
CA HIS A 101 1.33 -9.94 17.22
C HIS A 101 2.01 -11.29 17.02
N GLN A 102 3.31 -11.30 16.67
CA GLN A 102 4.11 -12.52 16.51
C GLN A 102 3.44 -13.55 15.59
N LYS A 103 2.90 -13.07 14.47
CA LYS A 103 2.15 -13.91 13.52
C LYS A 103 3.10 -14.75 12.66
N THR A 104 2.58 -15.86 12.16
CA THR A 104 3.22 -16.64 11.10
C THR A 104 2.58 -16.35 9.75
N LEU A 105 3.39 -16.54 8.71
CA LEU A 105 2.90 -16.68 7.33
C LEU A 105 2.20 -18.03 7.16
N ASN A 106 1.60 -18.25 5.99
CA ASN A 106 0.84 -19.45 5.65
C ASN A 106 1.71 -20.72 5.58
N ASP A 107 3.00 -20.58 5.34
CA ASP A 107 4.00 -21.66 5.38
C ASP A 107 4.53 -21.97 6.80
N GLY A 108 4.09 -21.22 7.82
CA GLY A 108 4.54 -21.36 9.20
C GLY A 108 5.73 -20.47 9.60
N THR A 109 6.32 -19.72 8.67
CA THR A 109 7.45 -18.83 8.94
C THR A 109 7.05 -17.70 9.90
N PRO A 110 7.72 -17.52 11.06
CA PRO A 110 7.42 -16.43 11.99
C PRO A 110 7.84 -15.06 11.43
N VAL A 111 6.92 -14.09 11.44
CA VAL A 111 7.21 -12.72 10.98
C VAL A 111 7.90 -11.94 12.10
N THR A 112 9.14 -11.52 11.85
CA THR A 112 9.98 -10.82 12.83
C THR A 112 10.65 -9.59 12.21
N LYS A 113 11.16 -8.69 13.04
CA LYS A 113 11.99 -7.54 12.59
C LYS A 113 13.22 -8.01 11.78
N ALA A 114 13.83 -9.12 12.18
CA ALA A 114 14.98 -9.69 11.50
C ALA A 114 14.61 -10.21 10.10
N LEU A 115 13.50 -10.96 10.00
CA LEU A 115 13.00 -11.44 8.71
C LEU A 115 12.65 -10.28 7.77
N PHE A 116 11.96 -9.26 8.29
CA PHE A 116 11.65 -8.07 7.50
C PHE A 116 12.92 -7.37 6.97
N ARG A 117 13.95 -7.18 7.79
CA ARG A 117 15.22 -6.55 7.35
C ARG A 117 15.93 -7.37 6.28
N GLN A 118 15.93 -8.69 6.42
CA GLN A 118 16.48 -9.60 5.41
C GLN A 118 15.74 -9.41 4.09
N TRP A 119 14.40 -9.48 4.10
CA TRP A 119 13.61 -9.31 2.88
C TRP A 119 13.70 -7.90 2.32
N LEU A 120 13.80 -6.85 3.15
CA LEU A 120 14.05 -5.49 2.67
C LEU A 120 15.33 -5.41 1.83
N ALA A 121 16.42 -6.05 2.27
CA ALA A 121 17.68 -6.08 1.51
C ALA A 121 17.55 -6.90 0.21
N GLU A 122 16.88 -8.06 0.26
CA GLU A 122 16.64 -8.89 -0.92
C GLU A 122 15.75 -8.17 -1.95
N GLU A 123 14.68 -7.52 -1.51
CA GLU A 123 13.76 -6.80 -2.39
C GLU A 123 14.37 -5.53 -2.98
N LEU A 124 15.35 -4.90 -2.31
CA LEU A 124 16.14 -3.81 -2.93
C LEU A 124 16.95 -4.31 -4.13
N MET A 125 17.48 -5.53 -4.07
CA MET A 125 18.18 -6.13 -5.22
C MET A 125 17.20 -6.36 -6.38
N VAL A 126 15.99 -6.84 -6.08
CA VAL A 126 14.93 -6.99 -7.09
C VAL A 126 14.56 -5.66 -7.73
N ILE A 127 14.36 -4.60 -6.93
CA ILE A 127 14.08 -3.25 -7.45
C ILE A 127 15.22 -2.76 -8.34
N GLN A 128 16.47 -2.98 -7.93
CA GLN A 128 17.64 -2.60 -8.73
C GLN A 128 17.68 -3.34 -10.08
N GLU A 129 17.35 -4.62 -10.10
CA GLU A 129 17.26 -5.42 -11.33
C GLU A 129 16.12 -4.93 -12.24
N GLU A 130 14.95 -4.61 -11.69
CA GLU A 130 13.78 -4.13 -12.44
C GLU A 130 14.00 -2.74 -13.06
N LEU A 131 14.63 -1.82 -12.31
CA LEU A 131 14.84 -0.43 -12.75
C LEU A 131 16.14 -0.23 -13.54
N GLY A 132 17.11 -1.13 -13.38
CA GLY A 132 18.46 -1.00 -13.88
C GLY A 132 19.35 -0.11 -13.03
N GLU A 133 20.66 -0.37 -13.07
CA GLU A 133 21.69 0.27 -12.24
C GLU A 133 21.66 1.80 -12.31
N HIS A 134 21.48 2.37 -13.51
CA HIS A 134 21.46 3.81 -13.70
C HIS A 134 20.31 4.49 -12.94
N ARG A 135 19.06 3.99 -13.03
CA ARG A 135 17.93 4.59 -12.32
C ARG A 135 18.03 4.38 -10.81
N PHE A 136 18.52 3.22 -10.38
CA PHE A 136 18.65 2.90 -8.97
C PHE A 136 19.70 3.78 -8.29
N SER A 137 20.91 3.86 -8.86
CA SER A 137 22.03 4.65 -8.32
C SER A 137 21.79 6.17 -8.28
N HIS A 138 20.95 6.69 -9.18
CA HIS A 138 20.56 8.12 -9.18
C HIS A 138 19.29 8.38 -8.35
N GLY A 139 18.67 7.33 -7.79
CA GLY A 139 17.51 7.41 -6.92
C GLY A 139 17.86 7.59 -5.45
N ARG A 140 16.83 7.79 -4.63
CA ARG A 140 16.95 7.89 -3.16
C ARG A 140 16.57 6.58 -2.45
N PHE A 141 16.90 5.43 -3.03
CA PHE A 141 16.49 4.11 -2.52
C PHE A 141 17.08 3.78 -1.15
N ASP A 142 18.31 4.21 -0.86
CA ASP A 142 18.93 4.02 0.46
C ASP A 142 18.18 4.79 1.56
N ASP A 143 17.81 6.05 1.29
CA ASP A 143 17.01 6.86 2.20
C ASP A 143 15.60 6.27 2.38
N ALA A 144 15.00 5.79 1.29
CA ALA A 144 13.68 5.18 1.30
C ALA A 144 13.66 3.87 2.10
N ALA A 145 14.66 3.02 1.93
CA ALA A 145 14.80 1.77 2.68
C ALA A 145 15.00 2.04 4.17
N ARG A 146 15.83 3.02 4.52
CA ARG A 146 16.02 3.44 5.92
C ARG A 146 14.73 3.94 6.56
N LEU A 147 13.95 4.76 5.85
CA LEU A 147 12.66 5.22 6.36
C LEU A 147 11.68 4.06 6.49
N MET A 148 11.60 3.18 5.49
CA MET A 148 10.75 1.99 5.51
C MET A 148 11.08 1.07 6.70
N GLU A 149 12.37 0.87 6.99
CA GLU A 149 12.79 0.10 8.17
C GLU A 149 12.37 0.78 9.47
N GLN A 150 12.60 2.09 9.59
CA GLN A 150 12.28 2.85 10.78
C GLN A 150 10.78 2.76 11.14
N ILE A 151 9.90 2.95 10.16
CA ILE A 151 8.44 2.99 10.39
C ILE A 151 7.80 1.60 10.54
N THR A 152 8.48 0.54 10.09
CA THR A 152 7.96 -0.83 10.12
C THR A 152 8.47 -1.60 11.33
N THR A 153 9.67 -1.30 11.83
CA THR A 153 10.33 -2.03 12.93
C THR A 153 10.31 -1.32 14.28
N SER A 154 9.66 -0.16 14.37
CA SER A 154 9.41 0.54 15.64
C SER A 154 8.51 -0.27 16.57
N ASP A 155 8.72 -0.16 17.88
CA ASP A 155 7.85 -0.83 18.86
C ASP A 155 6.44 -0.23 18.89
N GLU A 156 6.36 1.10 18.76
CA GLU A 156 5.10 1.81 18.60
C GLU A 156 4.72 1.93 17.12
N LEU A 157 3.43 1.75 16.81
CA LEU A 157 2.90 2.05 15.48
C LEU A 157 2.77 3.56 15.34
N ILE A 158 3.61 4.18 14.54
CA ILE A 158 3.45 5.61 14.23
C ILE A 158 2.18 5.85 13.41
N ASP A 159 1.54 6.99 13.60
CA ASP A 159 0.28 7.31 12.93
C ASP A 159 0.45 7.44 11.41
N PHE A 160 1.47 8.18 10.97
CA PHE A 160 1.69 8.50 9.56
C PHE A 160 3.17 8.46 9.18
N LEU A 161 3.50 7.79 8.07
CA LEU A 161 4.83 7.80 7.46
C LEU A 161 5.22 9.20 6.94
N THR A 162 4.23 10.03 6.61
CA THR A 162 4.44 11.36 6.07
C THR A 162 5.06 12.30 7.10
N LEU A 163 4.87 12.10 8.41
CA LEU A 163 5.48 12.93 9.45
C LEU A 163 7.01 12.79 9.52
N PRO A 164 7.61 11.59 9.64
CA PRO A 164 9.06 11.44 9.51
C PRO A 164 9.53 11.69 8.08
N GLY A 165 8.76 11.31 7.06
CA GLY A 165 9.11 11.57 5.65
C GLY A 165 9.26 13.05 5.33
N TYR A 166 8.37 13.91 5.85
CA TYR A 166 8.37 15.35 5.60
C TYR A 166 9.67 16.04 6.02
N ARG A 167 10.40 15.47 6.99
CA ARG A 167 11.73 15.97 7.41
C ARG A 167 12.81 15.79 6.35
N LEU A 168 12.56 14.99 5.33
CA LEU A 168 13.47 14.74 4.20
C LEU A 168 13.16 15.63 2.98
N LEU A 169 12.12 16.46 3.07
CA LEU A 169 11.77 17.46 2.08
C LEU A 169 12.39 18.81 2.47
N ALA A 170 12.74 19.62 1.46
CA ALA A 170 13.31 20.96 1.62
C ALA A 170 12.24 22.03 1.86
#